data_AF-A0A561Q3G0-F1
#
_entry.id   AF-A0A561Q3G0-F1
#
_cell.length_a   1.000
_cell.length_b   1.000
_cell.length_c   1.000
_cell.angle_alpha   90.00
_cell.angle_beta   90.00
_cell.angle_gamma   90.00
#
_symmetry.space_group_name_H-M   'P 1'
#
loop_
_entity.id
_entity.type
_entity.pdbx_description
1 polymer ?
#
loop_
_entity_poly.entity_id
_entity_poly.type
_entity_poly.pdbx_seq_one_letter_code
_entity_poly.pdbx_strand_id
1 'polypeptide(L)' 'MRNGRFKGSDNGRHLLPPMSWFNYARLTDDDVTAIFAYLKSTKPVKNVPPAPVQF' A
#
# COMPACT_ATOMS: atom_id res chain seq x y z
N MET A 1 1.16 -1.05 -7.35
CA MET A 1 0.30 -1.80 -6.39
C MET A 1 -0.70 -2.66 -7.16
N ARG A 2 -0.28 -3.79 -7.74
CA ARG A 2 -1.15 -4.55 -8.66
C ARG A 2 -1.59 -5.92 -8.12
N ASN A 3 -0.91 -6.45 -7.11
CA ASN A 3 -1.07 -7.86 -6.69
C ASN A 3 -1.59 -8.04 -5.25
N GLY A 4 -2.00 -6.96 -4.56
CA GLY A 4 -2.51 -7.03 -3.18
C GLY A 4 -1.52 -7.55 -2.11
N ARG A 5 -0.24 -7.70 -2.47
CA ARG A 5 0.83 -8.19 -1.58
C ARG A 5 1.48 -7.05 -0.81
N PHE A 6 1.91 -7.33 0.42
CA PHE A 6 2.66 -6.40 1.24
C PHE A 6 3.91 -5.91 0.49
N LYS A 7 4.05 -4.59 0.36
CA LYS A 7 5.10 -3.90 -0.41
C LYS A 7 5.23 -4.37 -1.88
N GLY A 8 4.23 -5.07 -2.43
CA GLY A 8 4.30 -5.64 -3.77
C GLY A 8 5.28 -6.82 -3.93
N SER A 9 5.76 -7.42 -2.83
CA SER A 9 6.65 -8.58 -2.90
C SER A 9 5.88 -9.86 -3.19
N ASP A 10 6.34 -10.66 -4.15
CA ASP A 10 5.71 -11.93 -4.55
C ASP A 10 5.68 -12.96 -3.41
N ASN A 11 6.64 -12.87 -2.47
CA ASN A 11 6.68 -13.70 -1.26
C ASN A 11 6.10 -12.98 -0.02
N GLY A 12 5.60 -11.75 -0.16
CA GLY A 12 5.04 -10.99 0.96
C GLY A 12 3.65 -11.49 1.35
N ARG A 13 3.21 -11.34 2.60
CA ARG A 13 1.82 -11.63 3.00
C ARG A 13 0.79 -10.79 2.23
N HIS A 14 -0.48 -11.21 2.21
CA HIS A 14 -1.58 -10.35 1.77
C HIS A 14 -1.71 -9.10 2.67
N LEU A 15 -2.23 -8.01 2.10
CA LEU A 15 -2.58 -6.81 2.86
C LEU A 15 -3.68 -7.13 3.89
N LEU A 16 -3.54 -6.58 5.10
CA LEU A 16 -4.41 -6.86 6.27
C LEU A 16 -5.37 -5.70 6.53
N PRO A 17 -6.54 -6.00 7.11
CA PRO A 17 -7.87 -5.92 6.47
C PRO A 17 -7.87 -5.84 4.93
N PRO A 18 -8.94 -6.21 4.20
CA PRO A 18 -8.93 -6.18 2.74
C PRO A 18 -8.77 -4.73 2.26
N MET A 19 -7.51 -4.32 2.12
CA MET A 19 -7.14 -3.04 1.58
C MET A 19 -7.73 -3.02 0.18
N SER A 20 -8.42 -1.95 -0.18
CA SER A 20 -9.15 -1.83 -1.45
C SER A 20 -8.21 -1.67 -2.65
N TRP A 21 -7.15 -2.48 -2.72
CA TRP A 21 -6.09 -2.43 -3.73
C TRP A 21 -6.63 -2.64 -5.14
N PHE A 22 -7.74 -3.37 -5.28
CA PHE A 22 -8.43 -3.58 -6.55
C PHE A 22 -8.96 -2.26 -7.16
N ASN A 23 -9.37 -1.29 -6.33
CA ASN A 23 -9.80 0.04 -6.80
C ASN A 23 -8.62 0.84 -7.36
N TYR A 24 -7.40 0.58 -6.86
CA TYR A 24 -6.19 1.29 -7.26
C TYR A 24 -5.36 0.52 -8.31
N ALA A 25 -5.71 -0.74 -8.59
CA ALA A 25 -4.94 -1.61 -9.49
C ALA A 25 -4.91 -1.11 -10.95
N ARG A 26 -5.88 -0.25 -11.31
CA ARG A 26 -6.04 0.34 -12.66
C ARG A 26 -5.42 1.72 -12.82
N LEU A 27 -4.82 2.29 -11.77
CA LEU A 27 -4.10 3.55 -11.89
C LEU A 27 -2.96 3.45 -12.90
N THR A 28 -2.72 4.54 -13.62
CA THR A 28 -1.56 4.66 -14.49
C THR A 28 -0.28 4.74 -13.65
N ASP A 29 0.86 4.43 -14.25
CA ASP A 29 2.13 4.53 -13.53
C ASP A 29 2.48 5.99 -13.16
N ASP A 30 1.98 6.96 -13.92
CA ASP A 30 2.11 8.38 -13.63
C ASP A 30 1.30 8.78 -12.38
N ASP A 31 0.03 8.36 -12.29
CA ASP A 31 -0.82 8.60 -11.12
C ASP A 31 -0.19 8.00 -9.85
N VAL A 32 0.33 6.78 -9.94
CA VAL A 32 0.98 6.10 -8.81
C VAL A 32 2.23 6.87 -8.37
N THR A 33 2.99 7.40 -9.33
CA THR A 33 4.19 8.20 -9.07
C THR A 33 3.84 9.55 -8.42
N ALA A 34 2.80 10.24 -8.90
CA ALA A 34 2.33 11.49 -8.35
C ALA A 34 1.83 11.34 -6.91
N ILE A 35 1.03 10.30 -6.64
CA ILE A 35 0.54 9.98 -5.28
C ILE A 35 1.73 9.69 -4.35
N PHE A 36 2.69 8.90 -4.80
CA PHE A 36 3.90 8.59 -4.02
C PHE A 36 4.69 9.85 -3.69
N ALA A 37 4.93 10.72 -4.68
CA ALA A 37 5.65 11.97 -4.49
C ALA A 37 4.94 12.89 -3.49
N TYR A 38 3.61 13.01 -3.61
CA TYR A 38 2.80 13.80 -2.69
C TYR A 38 2.91 13.26 -1.26
N LEU A 39 2.65 11.96 -1.04
CA LEU A 39 2.73 11.37 0.30
C LEU A 39 4.13 11.51 0.91
N LYS A 40 5.19 11.35 0.12
CA LYS A 40 6.58 11.51 0.57
C LYS A 40 6.92 12.95 0.97
N SER A 41 6.24 13.94 0.40
CA SER A 41 6.45 15.35 0.74
C SER A 41 5.85 15.74 2.11
N THR A 42 4.90 14.96 2.61
CA THR A 42 4.25 15.23 3.90
C THR A 42 5.11 14.77 5.09
N LYS A 43 4.92 15.42 6.25
CA LYS A 43 5.62 15.02 7.49
C LYS A 43 5.11 13.64 7.94
N PRO A 44 5.99 12.67 8.22
CA PRO A 44 5.56 11.35 8.67
C PRO A 44 4.94 11.44 10.07
N VAL A 45 3.82 10.74 10.26
CA VAL A 45 3.21 10.55 11.58
C VAL A 45 3.91 9.37 12.25
N LYS A 46 4.47 9.58 13.45
CA LYS A 46 5.05 8.50 14.24
C LYS A 46 3.94 7.58 14.73
N ASN A 47 3.80 6.43 14.08
CA ASN A 47 2.81 5.41 14.43
C ASN A 47 3.42 4.02 14.26
N VAL A 48 3.32 3.18 15.29
CA VAL A 48 3.71 1.76 15.24
C VAL A 48 2.41 0.96 15.19
N PRO A 49 2.02 0.43 14.02
CA PRO A 49 0.81 -0.37 13.92
C PRO A 49 0.96 -1.68 14.72
N PRO A 50 -0.14 -2.22 15.27
CA PRO A 50 -0.12 -3.51 15.94
C PRO A 50 0.33 -4.62 14.99
N ALA A 51 0.78 -5.73 15.59
CA ALA A 51 1.21 -6.89 14.83
C ALA A 51 0.07 -7.38 13.91
N PRO A 52 0.40 -7.79 12.67
CA PRO A 52 -0.49 -8.53 11.80
C PRO A 52 -1.25 -9.66 12.49
N VAL A 53 -2.58 -9.57 12.54
CA VAL A 53 -3.45 -10.69 12.92
C VAL A 53 -4.20 -11.14 11.68
N GLN A 54 -3.99 -12.39 11.25
CA GLN A 54 -4.83 -13.02 10.23
C GLN A 54 -6.04 -13.61 10.94
N PHE A 55 -7.24 -13.15 10.58
CA PHE A 55 -8.50 -13.74 11.00
C PHE A 55 -8.82 -14.97 10.14
#